data_AF-A0A484BN67-F1
#
_entry.id   AF-A0A484BN67-F1
#
_cell.length_a   1.000
_cell.length_b   1.000
_cell.length_c   1.000
_cell.angle_alpha   90.00
_cell.angle_beta   90.00
_cell.angle_gamma   90.00
#
_symmetry.space_group_name_H-M   'P 1'
#
loop_
_entity.id
_entity.type
_entity.pdbx_description
1 polymer ?
#
loop_
_entity_poly.entity_id
_entity_poly.type
_entity_poly.pdbx_seq_one_letter_code
_entity_poly.pdbx_strand_id
1 'polypeptide(L)'
;MNTKRNMESATGQRHAKDKKKRKITVQSLSRMPAHCPVGGCSDIVFPSNVMLHMLHKHSNGPNCTAAEVFEHRPQLLYFDPTGYVHGDNCCIGTLMYGGVKGKPTTRPGVDRLSFLNSGLLNTYGKYDTYLPIMVMACRTTWFAHLKDKQLEQEMLSKTEGTGGIYVFWLVAPVTTRKVFYTLTIFDRHYISSRSSIRTVRDYTNFQDPSDFLPIDENYIMLRDSEVLELMNIGRIVHSKGGKQAPRGIPMEVIVYQKPLKPSGILSTQPEMQAALKEARTLYSTCVMPRTKGTVNREISGKMSLTRKPLSKTRANLAHVRASR
;
A
#
# COMPACT_ATOMS: atom_id res chain seq x y z
N MET A 1 71.79 -37.26 19.32
CA MET A 1 71.40 -37.65 17.94
C MET A 1 69.88 -37.67 17.89
N ASN A 2 69.21 -36.53 17.67
CA ASN A 2 68.76 -36.01 16.37
C ASN A 2 68.14 -37.05 15.43
N THR A 3 66.80 -37.14 15.38
CA THR A 3 66.03 -36.58 14.26
C THR A 3 64.52 -36.53 14.57
N LYS A 4 63.98 -35.30 14.65
CA LYS A 4 62.55 -35.01 14.52
C LYS A 4 62.18 -35.12 13.02
N ARG A 5 61.06 -35.76 12.70
CA ARG A 5 60.33 -35.50 11.45
C ARG A 5 58.87 -35.20 11.78
N ASN A 6 58.46 -34.03 11.33
CA ASN A 6 57.13 -33.47 11.38
C ASN A 6 56.13 -34.36 10.65
N MET A 7 54.99 -34.60 11.30
CA MET A 7 53.71 -34.81 10.62
C MET A 7 52.70 -33.89 11.27
N GLU A 8 52.70 -32.64 10.83
CA GLU A 8 51.54 -31.76 10.91
C GLU A 8 50.46 -32.36 10.00
N SER A 9 49.49 -33.06 10.60
CA SER A 9 48.27 -33.43 9.89
C SER A 9 47.22 -32.35 10.15
N ALA A 10 46.71 -31.80 9.04
CA ALA A 10 45.87 -30.63 8.94
C ALA A 10 44.55 -30.72 9.75
N THR A 11 44.62 -30.37 11.03
CA THR A 11 43.48 -29.99 11.86
C THR A 11 43.22 -28.49 11.68
N GLY A 12 42.55 -28.14 10.60
CA GLY A 12 42.10 -26.77 10.37
C GLY A 12 41.67 -26.58 8.93
N GLN A 13 40.51 -25.95 8.73
CA GLN A 13 39.92 -25.55 7.44
C GLN A 13 39.01 -26.56 6.72
N ARG A 14 37.95 -27.06 7.38
CA ARG A 14 36.72 -27.50 6.66
C ARG A 14 35.39 -27.11 7.34
N HIS A 15 35.38 -26.05 8.15
CA HIS A 15 34.14 -25.50 8.75
C HIS A 15 33.85 -24.06 8.33
N ALA A 16 34.18 -23.69 7.10
CA ALA A 16 33.73 -22.44 6.50
C ALA A 16 33.24 -22.70 5.08
N LYS A 17 32.04 -22.21 4.77
CA LYS A 17 31.30 -22.27 3.49
C LYS A 17 30.36 -23.48 3.32
N ASP A 18 29.20 -23.42 3.98
CA ASP A 18 27.90 -23.52 3.29
C ASP A 18 26.74 -23.33 4.27
N LYS A 19 26.54 -22.09 4.76
CA LYS A 19 25.19 -21.65 5.19
C LYS A 19 24.37 -21.38 3.93
N LYS A 20 24.10 -22.43 3.15
CA LYS A 20 23.13 -22.41 2.05
C LYS A 20 21.79 -22.03 2.69
N LYS A 21 21.34 -20.78 2.52
CA LYS A 21 20.06 -20.27 3.04
C LYS A 21 19.00 -21.31 2.70
N ARG A 22 18.50 -22.05 3.71
CA ARG A 22 17.43 -23.04 3.51
C ARG A 22 16.25 -22.28 2.90
N LYS A 23 15.88 -22.63 1.66
CA LYS A 23 14.75 -22.02 0.97
C LYS A 23 13.50 -22.45 1.72
N ILE A 24 12.79 -21.50 2.34
CA ILE A 24 11.52 -21.75 3.03
C ILE A 24 10.56 -22.35 2.01
N THR A 25 9.93 -23.47 2.36
CA THR A 25 8.93 -24.15 1.53
C THR A 25 7.54 -23.94 2.10
N VAL A 26 6.50 -24.08 1.27
CA VAL A 26 5.10 -23.95 1.75
C VAL A 26 4.80 -24.96 2.86
N GLN A 27 5.39 -26.16 2.80
CA GLN A 27 5.20 -27.17 3.86
C GLN A 27 5.77 -26.73 5.23
N SER A 28 6.74 -25.80 5.23
CA SER A 28 7.35 -25.27 6.47
C SER A 28 6.62 -24.04 7.03
N LEU A 29 5.62 -23.52 6.32
CA LEU A 29 4.82 -22.40 6.81
C LEU A 29 3.90 -22.83 7.95
N SER A 30 3.70 -21.95 8.92
CA SER A 30 2.75 -22.19 10.01
C SER A 30 1.33 -22.38 9.47
N ARG A 31 0.64 -23.38 10.00
CA ARG A 31 -0.79 -23.60 9.78
C ARG A 31 -1.64 -23.19 10.98
N MET A 32 -1.02 -22.58 11.99
CA MET A 32 -1.73 -22.18 13.19
C MET A 32 -2.82 -21.16 12.81
N PRO A 33 -4.06 -21.40 13.26
CA PRO A 33 -5.11 -20.42 13.07
C PRO A 33 -4.86 -19.21 14.00
N ALA A 34 -5.36 -18.06 13.61
CA ALA A 34 -5.26 -16.83 14.38
C ALA A 34 -6.58 -16.05 14.30
N HIS A 35 -6.75 -15.06 15.17
CA HIS A 35 -7.92 -14.19 15.13
C HIS A 35 -8.00 -13.44 13.78
N CYS A 36 -9.23 -13.19 13.33
CA CYS A 36 -9.45 -12.30 12.21
C CYS A 36 -8.83 -10.92 12.51
N PRO A 37 -8.13 -10.29 11.55
CA PRO A 37 -7.51 -8.98 11.76
C PRO A 37 -8.53 -7.84 11.79
N VAL A 38 -9.79 -8.09 11.43
CA VAL A 38 -10.88 -7.10 11.45
C VAL A 38 -11.44 -7.00 12.87
N GLY A 39 -11.44 -5.79 13.41
CA GLY A 39 -12.02 -5.44 14.68
C GLY A 39 -13.51 -5.79 14.77
N GLY A 40 -13.95 -6.15 15.98
CA GLY A 40 -15.28 -6.70 16.23
C GLY A 40 -15.50 -8.14 15.73
N CYS A 41 -14.57 -8.74 14.97
CA CYS A 41 -14.67 -10.12 14.51
C CYS A 41 -13.87 -11.07 15.42
N SER A 42 -14.57 -11.88 16.23
CA SER A 42 -13.96 -12.83 17.16
C SER A 42 -13.55 -14.18 16.56
N ASP A 43 -13.86 -14.41 15.28
CA ASP A 43 -13.53 -15.66 14.59
C ASP A 43 -12.02 -15.95 14.61
N ILE A 44 -11.69 -17.22 14.84
CA ILE A 44 -10.34 -17.76 14.63
C ILE A 44 -10.31 -18.44 13.26
N VAL A 45 -9.39 -18.03 12.40
CA VAL A 45 -9.36 -18.40 10.98
C VAL A 45 -8.03 -19.06 10.64
N PHE A 46 -8.08 -20.22 9.98
CA PHE A 46 -6.90 -20.89 9.44
C PHE A 46 -6.33 -20.15 8.23
N PRO A 47 -5.01 -20.19 7.97
CA PRO A 47 -4.41 -19.48 6.84
C PRO A 47 -5.04 -19.82 5.48
N SER A 48 -5.45 -21.07 5.28
CA SER A 48 -6.14 -21.55 4.07
C SER A 48 -7.59 -21.08 3.94
N ASN A 49 -8.21 -20.61 5.03
CA ASN A 49 -9.61 -20.21 5.08
C ASN A 49 -9.79 -18.68 5.12
N VAL A 50 -8.69 -17.91 5.20
CA VAL A 50 -8.73 -16.44 5.25
C VAL A 50 -9.50 -15.87 4.05
N MET A 51 -9.23 -16.34 2.83
CA MET A 51 -9.94 -15.86 1.64
C MET A 51 -11.47 -16.06 1.76
N LEU A 52 -11.91 -17.25 2.16
CA LEU A 52 -13.34 -17.55 2.34
C LEU A 52 -13.96 -16.63 3.39
N HIS A 53 -13.32 -16.52 4.55
CA HIS A 53 -13.80 -15.71 5.66
C HIS A 53 -13.95 -14.24 5.26
N MET A 54 -12.93 -13.65 4.62
CA MET A 54 -12.97 -12.26 4.20
C MET A 54 -14.03 -12.00 3.12
N LEU A 55 -14.16 -12.89 2.14
CA LEU A 55 -15.18 -12.77 1.08
C LEU A 55 -16.60 -12.92 1.63
N HIS A 56 -16.81 -13.79 2.62
CA HIS A 56 -18.14 -14.07 3.15
C HIS A 56 -18.59 -13.06 4.22
N LYS A 57 -17.70 -12.72 5.17
CA LYS A 57 -18.07 -11.90 6.34
C LYS A 57 -17.77 -10.40 6.18
N HIS A 58 -16.75 -10.03 5.41
CA HIS A 58 -16.23 -8.65 5.42
C HIS A 58 -16.32 -7.93 4.07
N SER A 59 -16.44 -8.65 2.96
CA SER A 59 -16.43 -8.05 1.61
C SER A 59 -17.74 -7.37 1.20
N ASN A 60 -18.82 -7.59 1.94
CA ASN A 60 -20.12 -6.95 1.70
C ASN A 60 -20.33 -5.70 2.59
N GLY A 61 -19.31 -5.29 3.37
CA GLY A 61 -19.38 -4.08 4.17
C GLY A 61 -19.38 -2.82 3.29
N PRO A 62 -20.09 -1.74 3.67
CA PRO A 62 -20.19 -0.51 2.86
C PRO A 62 -18.84 0.18 2.62
N ASN A 63 -17.85 -0.10 3.46
CA ASN A 63 -16.54 0.54 3.45
C ASN A 63 -15.40 -0.40 3.05
N CYS A 64 -15.69 -1.65 2.66
CA CYS A 64 -14.68 -2.64 2.28
C CYS A 64 -14.80 -2.97 0.78
N THR A 65 -13.75 -2.69 0.01
CA THR A 65 -13.71 -3.03 -1.41
C THR A 65 -13.07 -4.40 -1.64
N ALA A 66 -13.77 -5.33 -2.28
CA ALA A 66 -13.17 -6.57 -2.77
C ALA A 66 -12.70 -6.41 -4.22
N ALA A 67 -11.42 -6.65 -4.51
CA ALA A 67 -10.85 -6.45 -5.84
C ALA A 67 -9.79 -7.49 -6.20
N GLU A 68 -9.79 -7.92 -7.46
CA GLU A 68 -8.72 -8.74 -8.00
C GLU A 68 -7.53 -7.86 -8.39
N VAL A 69 -6.33 -8.18 -7.88
CA VAL A 69 -5.13 -7.39 -8.12
C VAL A 69 -4.00 -8.24 -8.69
N PHE A 70 -3.14 -7.59 -9.48
CA PHE A 70 -2.02 -8.24 -10.15
C PHE A 70 -0.71 -7.51 -9.88
N GLU A 71 0.39 -8.22 -10.05
CA GLU A 71 1.75 -7.73 -9.80
C GLU A 71 2.03 -6.47 -10.60
N HIS A 72 2.50 -5.42 -9.92
CA HIS A 72 2.78 -4.09 -10.46
C HIS A 72 1.60 -3.36 -11.12
N ARG A 73 0.35 -3.80 -10.86
CA ARG A 73 -0.85 -3.10 -11.30
C ARG A 73 -1.42 -2.25 -10.16
N PRO A 74 -1.70 -0.97 -10.39
CA PRO A 74 -2.33 -0.11 -9.39
C PRO A 74 -3.78 -0.52 -9.18
N GLN A 75 -4.19 -0.56 -7.92
CA GLN A 75 -5.57 -0.70 -7.48
C GLN A 75 -5.96 0.56 -6.71
N LEU A 76 -7.01 1.25 -7.17
CA LEU A 76 -7.57 2.40 -6.48
C LEU A 76 -8.54 1.94 -5.38
N LEU A 77 -8.42 2.56 -4.21
CA LEU A 77 -9.26 2.37 -3.03
C LEU A 77 -9.67 3.74 -2.48
N TYR A 78 -10.73 3.77 -1.69
CA TYR A 78 -11.22 4.97 -1.03
C TYR A 78 -11.31 4.73 0.47
N PHE A 79 -10.77 5.67 1.25
CA PHE A 79 -10.85 5.63 2.70
C PHE A 79 -11.77 6.74 3.21
N ASP A 80 -12.93 6.36 3.74
CA ASP A 80 -13.77 7.29 4.48
C ASP A 80 -13.49 7.15 5.99
N PRO A 81 -12.90 8.17 6.65
CA PRO A 81 -12.66 8.14 8.09
C PRO A 81 -13.96 8.22 8.93
N THR A 82 -15.11 8.50 8.30
CA THR A 82 -16.38 8.65 9.01
C THR A 82 -16.78 7.34 9.68
N GLY A 83 -17.03 7.37 10.98
CA GLY A 83 -17.46 6.20 11.76
C GLY A 83 -16.33 5.31 12.28
N TYR A 84 -15.05 5.67 12.05
CA TYR A 84 -13.92 4.95 12.63
C TYR A 84 -13.79 5.24 14.12
N VAL A 85 -13.91 4.18 14.93
CA VAL A 85 -13.72 4.21 16.37
C VAL A 85 -12.23 4.04 16.70
N HIS A 86 -11.78 4.69 17.77
CA HIS A 86 -10.41 4.56 18.25
C HIS A 86 -10.10 3.11 18.65
N GLY A 87 -8.97 2.58 18.18
CA GLY A 87 -8.50 1.23 18.49
C GLY A 87 -9.21 0.12 17.69
N ASP A 88 -10.17 0.46 16.84
CA ASP A 88 -10.89 -0.54 16.05
C ASP A 88 -10.25 -0.72 14.66
N ASN A 89 -9.82 -1.95 14.38
CA ASN A 89 -9.14 -2.30 13.13
C ASN A 89 -10.17 -2.54 12.03
N CYS A 90 -10.26 -1.68 11.02
CA CYS A 90 -11.18 -1.89 9.91
C CYS A 90 -10.44 -2.39 8.66
N CYS A 91 -11.08 -3.29 7.92
CA CYS A 91 -10.63 -3.67 6.58
C CYS A 91 -11.26 -2.73 5.54
N ILE A 92 -10.42 -1.95 4.86
CA ILE A 92 -10.84 -1.03 3.77
C ILE A 92 -10.85 -1.73 2.41
N GLY A 93 -10.14 -2.85 2.28
CA GLY A 93 -10.24 -3.67 1.09
C GLY A 93 -9.66 -5.07 1.24
N THR A 94 -10.31 -6.02 0.56
CA THR A 94 -9.84 -7.39 0.40
C THR A 94 -9.34 -7.57 -1.02
N LEU A 95 -8.03 -7.73 -1.18
CA LEU A 95 -7.38 -7.87 -2.47
C LEU A 95 -7.09 -9.34 -2.75
N MET A 96 -7.63 -9.86 -3.85
CA MET A 96 -7.30 -11.19 -4.35
C MET A 96 -6.05 -11.07 -5.25
N TYR A 97 -4.86 -11.29 -4.69
CA TYR A 97 -3.60 -11.17 -5.42
C TYR A 97 -3.31 -12.40 -6.29
N GLY A 98 -3.29 -12.20 -7.61
CA GLY A 98 -3.16 -13.26 -8.62
C GLY A 98 -1.76 -13.45 -9.22
N GLY A 99 -0.74 -12.75 -8.72
CA GLY A 99 0.59 -12.73 -9.35
C GLY A 99 0.58 -11.91 -10.65
N VAL A 100 1.34 -12.32 -11.66
CA VAL A 100 1.44 -11.60 -12.94
C VAL A 100 0.19 -11.85 -13.80
N LYS A 101 -0.47 -10.78 -14.23
CA LYS A 101 -1.67 -10.85 -15.08
C LYS A 101 -1.40 -11.68 -16.34
N GLY A 102 -2.31 -12.62 -16.63
CA GLY A 102 -2.20 -13.53 -17.78
C GLY A 102 -1.17 -14.65 -17.62
N LYS A 103 -0.53 -14.82 -16.45
CA LYS A 103 0.42 -15.90 -16.17
C LYS A 103 -0.01 -16.74 -14.97
N PRO A 104 -0.89 -17.75 -15.17
CA PRO A 104 -1.41 -18.59 -14.07
C PRO A 104 -0.32 -19.29 -13.24
N THR A 105 0.83 -19.59 -13.84
CA THR A 105 1.99 -20.20 -13.14
C THR A 105 2.61 -19.32 -12.07
N THR A 106 2.33 -18.01 -12.09
CA THR A 106 2.83 -17.05 -11.09
C THR A 106 1.87 -16.81 -9.93
N ARG A 107 0.69 -17.45 -9.95
CA ARG A 107 -0.30 -17.34 -8.88
C ARG A 107 0.30 -17.84 -7.55
N PRO A 108 0.05 -17.16 -6.43
CA PRO A 108 0.65 -17.47 -5.13
C PRO A 108 0.61 -18.95 -4.72
N GLY A 109 -0.51 -19.62 -4.89
CA GLY A 109 -0.66 -21.05 -4.57
C GLY A 109 0.12 -21.97 -5.52
N VAL A 110 0.30 -21.57 -6.79
CA VAL A 110 1.00 -22.37 -7.81
C VAL A 110 2.52 -22.18 -7.70
N ASP A 111 2.99 -20.95 -7.54
CA ASP A 111 4.42 -20.63 -7.40
C ASP A 111 4.94 -20.80 -5.96
N ARG A 112 4.19 -21.55 -5.13
CA ARG A 112 4.59 -21.94 -3.77
C ARG A 112 4.92 -20.74 -2.88
N LEU A 113 4.17 -19.65 -3.03
CA LEU A 113 4.23 -18.48 -2.16
C LEU A 113 3.45 -18.72 -0.87
N SER A 114 2.25 -19.28 -0.98
CA SER A 114 1.30 -19.49 0.12
C SER A 114 0.60 -20.84 0.02
N PHE A 115 -0.16 -21.20 1.05
CA PHE A 115 -1.13 -22.28 0.95
C PHE A 115 -2.22 -21.97 -0.09
N LEU A 116 -2.85 -23.03 -0.59
CA LEU A 116 -4.09 -22.93 -1.37
C LEU A 116 -5.23 -22.50 -0.45
N ASN A 117 -6.17 -21.73 -1.02
CA ASN A 117 -7.41 -21.46 -0.31
C ASN A 117 -8.29 -22.72 -0.31
N SER A 118 -8.99 -22.95 0.79
CA SER A 118 -9.86 -24.10 0.99
C SER A 118 -11.27 -23.67 1.31
N GLY A 119 -12.26 -24.43 0.83
CA GLY A 119 -13.67 -24.22 1.16
C GLY A 119 -14.29 -23.00 0.48
N LEU A 120 -13.69 -22.47 -0.58
CA LEU A 120 -14.30 -21.41 -1.37
C LEU A 120 -15.60 -21.92 -2.01
N LEU A 121 -16.66 -21.11 -1.91
CA LEU A 121 -17.92 -21.38 -2.61
C LEU A 121 -17.68 -21.35 -4.12
N ASN A 122 -18.49 -22.07 -4.90
CA ASN A 122 -18.30 -22.23 -6.34
C ASN A 122 -18.11 -20.90 -7.10
N THR A 123 -18.77 -19.81 -6.67
CA THR A 123 -18.62 -18.47 -7.24
C THR A 123 -17.22 -17.87 -7.08
N TYR A 124 -16.46 -18.31 -6.07
CA TYR A 124 -15.14 -17.83 -5.71
C TYR A 124 -14.01 -18.83 -5.99
N GLY A 125 -14.30 -20.04 -6.48
CA GLY A 125 -13.29 -21.08 -6.73
C GLY A 125 -12.15 -20.66 -7.68
N LYS A 126 -12.36 -19.65 -8.53
CA LYS A 126 -11.28 -19.07 -9.35
C LYS A 126 -10.13 -18.48 -8.50
N TYR A 127 -10.36 -18.21 -7.23
CA TYR A 127 -9.39 -17.67 -6.28
C TYR A 127 -8.66 -18.72 -5.44
N ASP A 128 -8.83 -20.03 -5.70
CA ASP A 128 -8.18 -21.13 -4.95
C ASP A 128 -6.65 -20.99 -4.84
N THR A 129 -6.04 -20.38 -5.86
CA THR A 129 -4.58 -20.21 -5.97
C THR A 129 -4.11 -18.77 -5.73
N TYR A 130 -5.01 -17.87 -5.32
CA TYR A 130 -4.72 -16.46 -5.05
C TYR A 130 -4.30 -16.26 -3.60
N LEU A 131 -3.58 -15.18 -3.31
CA LEU A 131 -3.28 -14.77 -1.93
C LEU A 131 -4.29 -13.71 -1.50
N PRO A 132 -5.07 -13.92 -0.42
CA PRO A 132 -5.86 -12.83 0.15
C PRO A 132 -4.91 -11.83 0.83
N ILE A 133 -5.06 -10.56 0.49
CA ILE A 133 -4.34 -9.45 1.12
C ILE A 133 -5.38 -8.44 1.59
N MET A 134 -5.40 -8.17 2.88
CA MET A 134 -6.34 -7.20 3.46
C MET A 134 -5.61 -5.88 3.66
N VAL A 135 -6.21 -4.81 3.17
CA VAL A 135 -5.78 -3.44 3.44
C VAL A 135 -6.51 -2.99 4.70
N MET A 136 -5.75 -2.69 5.73
CA MET A 136 -6.24 -2.39 7.08
C MET A 136 -6.06 -0.90 7.37
N ALA A 137 -6.97 -0.37 8.17
CA ALA A 137 -6.92 0.98 8.70
C ALA A 137 -7.36 0.97 10.17
N CYS A 138 -6.70 1.74 11.02
CA CYS A 138 -7.10 1.94 12.41
C CYS A 138 -6.85 3.38 12.82
N ARG A 139 -7.79 3.97 13.56
CA ARG A 139 -7.58 5.25 14.22
C ARG A 139 -7.02 4.99 15.61
N THR A 140 -5.85 5.53 15.91
CA THR A 140 -5.18 5.41 17.22
C THR A 140 -4.56 6.75 17.61
N THR A 141 -3.67 6.79 18.59
CA THR A 141 -2.90 7.98 18.96
C THR A 141 -1.41 7.79 18.73
N TRP A 142 -0.66 8.88 18.70
CA TRP A 142 0.81 8.85 18.72
C TRP A 142 1.40 8.12 19.92
N PHE A 143 0.66 7.96 21.01
CA PHE A 143 1.13 7.21 22.19
C PHE A 143 1.28 5.71 21.91
N ALA A 144 0.63 5.18 20.87
CA ALA A 144 0.79 3.79 20.45
C ALA A 144 2.22 3.45 19.98
N HIS A 145 3.07 4.45 19.73
CA HIS A 145 4.52 4.26 19.50
C HIS A 145 5.33 4.02 20.77
N LEU A 146 4.75 4.24 21.95
CA LEU A 146 5.44 4.02 23.22
C LEU A 146 5.60 2.52 23.46
N LYS A 147 6.84 2.13 23.80
CA LYS A 147 7.14 0.76 24.22
C LYS A 147 6.61 0.46 25.62
N ASP A 148 6.55 1.49 26.47
CA ASP A 148 6.00 1.39 27.82
C ASP A 148 4.48 1.51 27.78
N LYS A 149 3.82 0.38 28.06
CA LYS A 149 2.36 0.26 28.05
C LYS A 149 1.69 0.96 29.22
N GLN A 150 2.39 1.14 30.34
CA GLN A 150 1.84 1.91 31.45
C GLN A 150 1.83 3.39 31.10
N LEU A 151 2.93 3.88 30.53
CA LEU A 151 3.03 5.27 30.08
C LEU A 151 2.04 5.58 28.95
N GLU A 152 1.84 4.65 27.99
CA GLU A 152 0.83 4.78 26.95
C GLU A 152 -0.57 5.00 27.55
N GLN A 153 -0.96 4.15 28.51
CA GLN A 153 -2.28 4.26 29.16
C GLN A 153 -2.41 5.55 29.97
N GLU A 154 -1.35 5.96 30.66
CA GLU A 154 -1.32 7.24 31.39
C GLU A 154 -1.55 8.42 30.44
N MET A 155 -0.86 8.44 29.30
CA MET A 155 -0.99 9.52 28.31
C MET A 155 -2.36 9.51 27.63
N LEU A 156 -2.93 8.34 27.34
CA LEU A 156 -4.29 8.20 26.83
C LEU A 156 -5.32 8.78 27.81
N SER A 157 -5.18 8.48 29.11
CA SER A 157 -6.09 8.96 30.16
C SER A 157 -6.00 10.48 30.39
N LYS A 158 -4.82 11.08 30.16
CA LYS A 158 -4.59 12.52 30.40
C LYS A 158 -4.91 13.40 29.20
N THR A 159 -4.93 12.83 28.00
CA THR A 159 -4.94 13.61 26.75
C THR A 159 -6.07 13.20 25.82
N GLU A 160 -7.27 13.04 26.38
CA GLU A 160 -8.48 12.64 25.66
C GLU A 160 -8.65 13.44 24.36
N GLY A 161 -8.62 12.72 23.22
CA GLY A 161 -8.90 13.28 21.90
C GLY A 161 -7.78 14.07 21.23
N THR A 162 -6.58 14.15 21.81
CA THR A 162 -5.43 14.82 21.16
C THR A 162 -4.45 13.81 20.57
N GLY A 163 -3.72 14.21 19.52
CA GLY A 163 -2.69 13.36 18.92
C GLY A 163 -3.23 12.16 18.14
N GLY A 164 -4.47 12.23 17.65
CA GLY A 164 -5.05 11.19 16.81
C GLY A 164 -4.30 11.00 15.49
N ILE A 165 -4.12 9.74 15.13
CA ILE A 165 -3.53 9.29 13.88
C ILE A 165 -4.36 8.17 13.26
N TYR A 166 -4.29 8.07 11.94
CA TYR A 166 -4.77 6.93 11.17
C TYR A 166 -3.57 6.15 10.66
N VAL A 167 -3.56 4.85 10.94
CA VAL A 167 -2.50 3.93 10.54
C VAL A 167 -3.08 2.99 9.49
N PHE A 168 -2.35 2.80 8.39
CA PHE A 168 -2.72 1.90 7.31
C PHE A 168 -1.61 0.88 7.07
N TRP A 169 -1.98 -0.37 6.87
CA TRP A 169 -1.04 -1.45 6.59
C TRP A 169 -1.72 -2.56 5.79
N LEU A 170 -0.92 -3.46 5.21
CA LEU A 170 -1.44 -4.64 4.52
C LEU A 170 -1.09 -5.90 5.32
N VAL A 171 -2.03 -6.83 5.36
CA VAL A 171 -1.89 -8.14 6.02
C VAL A 171 -2.26 -9.27 5.07
N ALA A 172 -1.62 -10.43 5.23
CA ALA A 172 -1.94 -11.65 4.49
C ALA A 172 -1.56 -12.89 5.31
N PRO A 173 -2.04 -14.10 4.93
CA PRO A 173 -1.44 -15.35 5.38
C PRO A 173 0.07 -15.37 5.23
N VAL A 174 0.76 -16.04 6.15
CA VAL A 174 2.21 -16.26 6.08
C VAL A 174 2.64 -16.78 4.70
N THR A 175 3.77 -16.28 4.21
CA THR A 175 4.30 -16.58 2.87
C THR A 175 5.74 -17.08 2.92
N THR A 176 6.15 -17.86 1.92
CA THR A 176 7.52 -18.40 1.82
C THR A 176 8.57 -17.33 1.50
N ARG A 177 8.14 -16.19 0.98
CA ARG A 177 8.96 -15.05 0.57
C ARG A 177 8.15 -13.77 0.72
N LYS A 178 8.83 -12.66 1.00
CA LYS A 178 8.21 -11.35 1.23
C LYS A 178 7.34 -10.92 0.04
N VAL A 179 6.18 -10.39 0.37
CA VAL A 179 5.33 -9.62 -0.55
C VAL A 179 5.45 -8.16 -0.15
N PHE A 180 5.69 -7.30 -1.13
CA PHE A 180 5.83 -5.86 -0.94
C PHE A 180 4.59 -5.16 -1.46
N TYR A 181 4.37 -3.97 -0.94
CA TYR A 181 3.38 -3.06 -1.49
C TYR A 181 3.91 -1.64 -1.54
N THR A 182 3.43 -0.87 -2.51
CA THR A 182 3.45 0.58 -2.49
C THR A 182 2.05 1.05 -2.16
N LEU A 183 1.89 1.86 -1.11
CA LEU A 183 0.63 2.54 -0.79
C LEU A 183 0.85 4.04 -0.95
N THR A 184 0.06 4.64 -1.83
CA THR A 184 0.07 6.07 -2.12
C THR A 184 -1.27 6.67 -1.73
N ILE A 185 -1.26 7.65 -0.86
CA ILE A 185 -2.43 8.41 -0.44
C ILE A 185 -2.38 9.75 -1.15
N PHE A 186 -3.45 10.10 -1.88
CA PHE A 186 -3.52 11.35 -2.63
C PHE A 186 -4.45 12.33 -1.95
N ASP A 187 -4.19 13.62 -2.17
CA ASP A 187 -5.27 14.59 -2.05
C ASP A 187 -6.33 14.39 -3.13
N ARG A 188 -7.51 14.98 -2.92
CA ARG A 188 -8.65 14.86 -3.84
C ARG A 188 -8.34 15.33 -5.27
N HIS A 189 -7.39 16.26 -5.43
CA HIS A 189 -7.02 16.83 -6.72
C HIS A 189 -5.82 16.12 -7.36
N TYR A 190 -5.25 15.10 -6.72
CA TYR A 190 -4.01 14.43 -7.10
C TYR A 190 -2.84 15.40 -7.31
N ILE A 191 -2.79 16.48 -6.51
CA ILE A 191 -1.70 17.48 -6.57
C ILE A 191 -0.54 17.04 -5.67
N SER A 192 -0.88 16.61 -4.46
CA SER A 192 0.04 16.10 -3.46
C SER A 192 -0.27 14.65 -3.13
N SER A 193 0.77 13.91 -2.73
CA SER A 193 0.66 12.51 -2.35
C SER A 193 1.69 12.13 -1.32
N ARG A 194 1.34 11.19 -0.43
CA ARG A 194 2.27 10.48 0.45
C ARG A 194 2.36 9.04 -0.01
N SER A 195 3.55 8.60 -0.38
CA SER A 195 3.79 7.24 -0.87
C SER A 195 4.83 6.52 -0.03
N SER A 196 4.64 5.23 0.18
CA SER A 196 5.53 4.40 0.98
C SER A 196 5.61 2.97 0.43
N ILE A 197 6.82 2.42 0.42
CA ILE A 197 7.09 1.01 0.11
C ILE A 197 7.25 0.25 1.42
N ARG A 198 6.50 -0.83 1.59
CA ARG A 198 6.45 -1.65 2.82
C ARG A 198 6.30 -3.13 2.48
N THR A 199 6.43 -3.98 3.49
CA THR A 199 6.18 -5.42 3.38
C THR A 199 4.79 -5.74 3.92
N VAL A 200 4.07 -6.66 3.27
CA VAL A 200 2.82 -7.21 3.78
C VAL A 200 3.09 -7.99 5.06
N ARG A 201 2.32 -7.71 6.11
CA ARG A 201 2.43 -8.34 7.42
C ARG A 201 1.75 -9.71 7.43
N ASP A 202 2.21 -10.58 8.31
CA ASP A 202 1.53 -11.84 8.60
C ASP A 202 0.30 -11.58 9.48
N TYR A 203 -0.87 -12.08 9.08
CA TYR A 203 -2.10 -11.90 9.84
C TYR A 203 -2.08 -12.63 11.20
N THR A 204 -1.22 -13.64 11.36
CA THR A 204 -1.09 -14.35 12.64
C THR A 204 -0.33 -13.57 13.70
N ASN A 205 0.34 -12.48 13.31
CA ASN A 205 1.01 -11.57 14.25
C ASN A 205 0.02 -10.58 14.86
N PHE A 206 0.47 -9.80 15.83
CA PHE A 206 -0.31 -8.69 16.40
C PHE A 206 -0.74 -7.71 15.31
N GLN A 207 -2.02 -7.34 15.33
CA GLN A 207 -2.61 -6.38 14.41
C GLN A 207 -3.10 -5.11 15.09
N ASP A 208 -3.03 -5.04 16.42
CA ASP A 208 -3.27 -3.79 17.14
C ASP A 208 -2.08 -2.85 16.91
N PRO A 209 -2.31 -1.61 16.42
CA PRO A 209 -1.26 -0.61 16.27
C PRO A 209 -0.41 -0.42 17.53
N SER A 210 -1.01 -0.46 18.72
CA SER A 210 -0.27 -0.34 19.98
C SER A 210 0.79 -1.43 20.10
N ASP A 211 0.52 -2.65 19.65
CA ASP A 211 1.49 -3.74 19.73
C ASP A 211 2.63 -3.62 18.73
N PHE A 212 2.36 -3.09 17.52
CA PHE A 212 3.33 -3.17 16.43
C PHE A 212 4.00 -1.87 16.03
N LEU A 213 3.40 -0.70 16.27
CA LEU A 213 4.00 0.59 15.95
C LEU A 213 5.38 0.81 16.58
N PRO A 214 5.67 0.33 17.82
CA PRO A 214 6.98 0.54 18.44
C PRO A 214 8.13 -0.30 17.83
N ILE A 215 7.83 -1.30 16.99
CA ILE A 215 8.78 -2.32 16.54
C ILE A 215 8.78 -2.60 15.04
N ASP A 216 7.71 -2.27 14.33
CA ASP A 216 7.60 -2.46 12.89
C ASP A 216 7.60 -1.10 12.16
N GLU A 217 7.89 -1.11 10.88
CA GLU A 217 7.80 0.03 9.97
C GLU A 217 6.79 -0.24 8.85
N ASN A 218 6.20 -1.44 8.75
CA ASN A 218 5.31 -1.91 7.69
C ASN A 218 3.91 -1.26 7.66
N TYR A 219 3.85 0.05 7.89
CA TYR A 219 2.65 0.88 7.85
C TYR A 219 2.95 2.24 7.21
N ILE A 220 1.87 2.97 6.91
CA ILE A 220 1.85 4.41 6.62
C ILE A 220 0.89 5.06 7.62
N MET A 221 1.18 6.31 8.00
CA MET A 221 0.34 7.04 8.96
C MET A 221 -0.08 8.40 8.40
N LEU A 222 -1.25 8.84 8.83
CA LEU A 222 -1.77 10.20 8.64
C LEU A 222 -2.16 10.77 9.99
N ARG A 223 -1.92 12.05 10.21
CA ARG A 223 -2.45 12.76 11.39
C ARG A 223 -3.93 13.11 11.18
N ASP A 224 -4.68 13.27 12.26
CA ASP A 224 -6.06 13.75 12.20
C ASP A 224 -6.18 15.06 11.38
N SER A 225 -5.23 15.99 11.52
CA SER A 225 -5.19 17.23 10.72
C SER A 225 -5.05 16.97 9.22
N GLU A 226 -4.21 15.99 8.83
CA GLU A 226 -4.00 15.63 7.43
C GLU A 226 -5.24 14.95 6.85
N VAL A 227 -5.88 14.08 7.62
CA VAL A 227 -7.15 13.46 7.21
C VAL A 227 -8.24 14.52 7.04
N LEU A 228 -8.32 15.49 7.96
CA LEU A 228 -9.25 16.61 7.83
C LEU A 228 -8.96 17.46 6.59
N GLU A 229 -7.71 17.76 6.29
CA GLU A 229 -7.32 18.49 5.07
C GLU A 229 -7.72 17.71 3.81
N LEU A 230 -7.40 16.42 3.76
CA LEU A 230 -7.72 15.53 2.63
C LEU A 230 -9.23 15.36 2.44
N MET A 231 -10.03 15.43 3.51
CA MET A 231 -11.51 15.36 3.48
C MET A 231 -12.21 16.71 3.25
N ASN A 232 -11.72 17.82 3.83
CA ASN A 232 -12.38 19.15 3.82
C ASN A 232 -12.32 19.88 2.49
N ILE A 233 -11.47 19.43 1.58
CA ILE A 233 -11.55 19.77 0.15
C ILE A 233 -12.94 19.35 -0.44
N GLY A 234 -13.81 18.70 0.36
CA GLY A 234 -15.21 18.36 0.09
C GLY A 234 -16.30 19.37 0.48
N ARG A 235 -16.07 20.45 1.23
CA ARG A 235 -17.18 21.32 1.68
C ARG A 235 -17.61 22.43 0.70
N ILE A 236 -16.94 22.56 -0.44
CA ILE A 236 -17.33 23.52 -1.48
C ILE A 236 -17.65 22.73 -2.74
N VAL A 237 -18.91 22.31 -2.88
CA VAL A 237 -19.75 22.34 -4.10
C VAL A 237 -20.99 21.50 -3.80
N HIS A 238 -22.12 22.16 -3.55
CA HIS A 238 -23.42 21.54 -3.76
C HIS A 238 -23.55 21.23 -5.25
N SER A 239 -23.40 19.96 -5.63
CA SER A 239 -23.59 19.52 -7.01
C SER A 239 -25.05 19.71 -7.40
N LYS A 240 -25.33 20.65 -8.30
CA LYS A 240 -26.57 20.66 -9.10
C LYS A 240 -26.53 19.48 -10.07
N GLY A 241 -26.81 18.29 -9.57
CA GLY A 241 -26.81 17.04 -10.34
C GLY A 241 -26.61 15.86 -9.40
N GLY A 242 -27.69 15.14 -9.09
CA GLY A 242 -27.84 14.16 -8.00
C GLY A 242 -26.91 12.94 -7.96
N LYS A 243 -25.70 12.95 -8.55
CA LYS A 243 -24.69 11.91 -8.33
C LYS A 243 -23.68 12.37 -7.28
N GLN A 244 -23.74 11.76 -6.09
CA GLN A 244 -22.77 11.99 -5.02
C GLN A 244 -21.41 11.46 -5.47
N ALA A 245 -20.36 12.28 -5.39
CA ALA A 245 -18.99 11.83 -5.60
C ALA A 245 -18.62 10.75 -4.56
N PRO A 246 -17.69 9.82 -4.86
CA PRO A 246 -17.21 8.86 -3.88
C PRO A 246 -16.74 9.60 -2.63
N ARG A 247 -17.26 9.20 -1.46
CA ARG A 247 -16.82 9.75 -0.18
C ARG A 247 -15.48 9.13 0.20
N GLY A 248 -14.55 9.96 0.70
CA GLY A 248 -13.28 9.49 1.23
C GLY A 248 -12.03 9.97 0.49
N ILE A 249 -10.89 9.63 1.08
CA ILE A 249 -9.53 9.93 0.63
C ILE A 249 -9.11 8.87 -0.39
N PRO A 250 -8.72 9.25 -1.62
CA PRO A 250 -8.24 8.31 -2.63
C PRO A 250 -6.88 7.73 -2.26
N MET A 251 -6.75 6.42 -2.42
CA MET A 251 -5.51 5.67 -2.19
C MET A 251 -5.23 4.72 -3.35
N GLU A 252 -3.98 4.57 -3.72
CA GLU A 252 -3.52 3.57 -4.69
C GLU A 252 -2.63 2.55 -4.00
N VAL A 253 -2.91 1.27 -4.24
CA VAL A 253 -2.11 0.14 -3.78
C VAL A 253 -1.52 -0.58 -4.97
N ILE A 254 -0.21 -0.84 -4.93
CA ILE A 254 0.50 -1.68 -5.90
C ILE A 254 1.17 -2.83 -5.14
N VAL A 255 0.83 -4.07 -5.45
CA VAL A 255 1.40 -5.27 -4.80
C VAL A 255 2.42 -5.94 -5.72
N TYR A 256 3.52 -6.44 -5.16
CA TYR A 256 4.57 -7.14 -5.92
C TYR A 256 5.47 -8.02 -5.05
N GLN A 257 6.07 -9.06 -5.64
CA GLN A 257 7.01 -9.95 -4.93
C GLN A 257 8.46 -9.54 -5.16
N LYS A 258 8.74 -8.92 -6.31
CA LYS A 258 10.07 -8.42 -6.66
C LYS A 258 9.97 -6.91 -6.82
N PRO A 259 10.63 -6.13 -5.95
CA PRO A 259 10.77 -4.70 -6.21
C PRO A 259 11.36 -4.54 -7.61
N LEU A 260 10.74 -3.68 -8.43
CA LEU A 260 11.36 -3.30 -9.69
C LEU A 260 12.74 -2.73 -9.32
N LYS A 261 13.81 -3.29 -9.89
CA LYS A 261 15.07 -2.57 -9.89
C LYS A 261 14.78 -1.19 -10.50
N PRO A 262 15.41 -0.10 -10.03
CA PRO A 262 15.34 1.19 -10.70
C PRO A 262 16.09 1.12 -12.04
N SER A 263 15.66 0.22 -12.92
CA SER A 263 15.85 0.27 -14.36
C SER A 263 14.67 1.07 -14.87
N GLY A 264 14.93 2.24 -15.45
CA GLY A 264 13.98 3.31 -15.78
C GLY A 264 12.89 2.98 -16.80
N ILE A 265 12.17 1.87 -16.63
CA ILE A 265 10.97 1.52 -17.38
C ILE A 265 9.94 1.06 -16.35
N LEU A 266 9.23 2.05 -15.83
CA LEU A 266 8.01 1.90 -15.04
C LEU A 266 7.04 0.96 -15.75
N SER A 267 6.19 0.28 -14.96
CA SER A 267 4.88 -0.21 -15.40
C SER A 267 4.38 0.65 -16.56
N THR A 268 4.10 0.03 -17.72
CA THR A 268 3.95 0.76 -18.98
C THR A 268 3.14 2.01 -18.72
N GLN A 269 3.78 3.19 -18.85
CA GLN A 269 3.16 4.50 -18.66
C GLN A 269 1.68 4.55 -19.08
N PRO A 270 1.25 3.95 -20.22
CA PRO A 270 -0.14 3.92 -20.61
C PRO A 270 -1.13 3.32 -19.60
N GLU A 271 -0.76 2.32 -18.79
CA GLU A 271 -1.69 1.66 -17.87
C GLU A 271 -1.86 2.44 -16.57
N MET A 272 -0.76 2.97 -16.03
CA MET A 272 -0.81 3.91 -14.91
C MET A 272 -1.49 5.22 -15.34
N GLN A 273 -1.18 5.73 -16.54
CA GLN A 273 -1.88 6.88 -17.10
C GLN A 273 -3.34 6.56 -17.40
N ALA A 274 -3.70 5.33 -17.78
CA ALA A 274 -5.09 4.93 -17.98
C ALA A 274 -5.84 4.87 -16.65
N ALA A 275 -5.27 4.30 -15.59
CA ALA A 275 -5.88 4.30 -14.25
C ALA A 275 -6.01 5.73 -13.69
N LEU A 276 -4.98 6.57 -13.83
CA LEU A 276 -5.04 7.98 -13.46
C LEU A 276 -6.03 8.77 -14.33
N LYS A 277 -6.14 8.44 -15.63
CA LYS A 277 -7.10 9.06 -16.54
C LYS A 277 -8.52 8.59 -16.24
N GLU A 278 -8.73 7.33 -15.88
CA GLU A 278 -10.01 6.77 -15.45
C GLU A 278 -10.44 7.41 -14.15
N ALA A 279 -9.56 7.48 -13.15
CA ALA A 279 -9.77 8.26 -11.94
C ALA A 279 -10.14 9.71 -12.27
N ARG A 280 -9.32 10.42 -13.06
CA ARG A 280 -9.63 11.79 -13.51
C ARG A 280 -10.95 11.89 -14.26
N THR A 281 -11.33 10.90 -15.06
CA THR A 281 -12.58 10.90 -15.83
C THR A 281 -13.77 10.71 -14.90
N LEU A 282 -13.69 9.76 -13.96
CA LEU A 282 -14.68 9.56 -12.90
C LEU A 282 -14.90 10.85 -12.11
N TYR A 283 -13.83 11.58 -11.78
CA TYR A 283 -13.93 12.89 -11.12
C TYR A 283 -14.47 13.99 -12.03
N SER A 284 -14.06 14.03 -13.30
CA SER A 284 -14.55 15.02 -14.29
C SER A 284 -16.04 14.89 -14.53
N THR A 285 -16.59 13.68 -14.44
CA THR A 285 -18.03 13.40 -14.54
C THR A 285 -18.81 13.71 -13.27
N CYS A 286 -18.13 13.92 -12.13
CA CYS A 286 -18.76 14.05 -10.81
C CYS A 286 -18.73 15.46 -10.21
N VAL A 287 -18.32 16.53 -10.94
CA VAL A 287 -18.47 17.99 -10.67
C VAL A 287 -17.27 18.72 -11.35
N MET A 288 -17.44 19.42 -12.49
CA MET A 288 -17.83 20.84 -12.62
C MET A 288 -18.09 21.23 -14.10
N PRO A 289 -19.05 22.11 -14.39
CA PRO A 289 -18.95 23.06 -15.50
C PRO A 289 -17.78 24.01 -15.23
N ARG A 290 -16.89 24.21 -16.20
CA ARG A 290 -15.87 25.26 -16.14
C ARG A 290 -16.57 26.63 -16.08
N THR A 291 -16.76 27.18 -14.89
CA THR A 291 -16.97 28.63 -14.75
C THR A 291 -15.68 29.31 -15.15
N LYS A 292 -15.66 29.84 -16.39
CA LYS A 292 -14.72 30.90 -16.77
C LYS A 292 -15.05 32.12 -15.92
N GLY A 293 -14.50 32.21 -14.71
CA GLY A 293 -14.49 33.45 -13.95
C GLY A 293 -13.61 34.45 -14.68
N THR A 294 -14.23 35.51 -15.21
CA THR A 294 -13.52 36.72 -15.63
C THR A 294 -12.83 37.31 -14.41
N VAL A 295 -11.49 37.26 -14.41
CA VAL A 295 -10.67 38.01 -13.46
C VAL A 295 -10.75 39.48 -13.88
N ASN A 296 -11.50 40.29 -13.15
CA ASN A 296 -11.40 41.74 -13.27
C ASN A 296 -10.04 42.16 -12.68
N ARG A 297 -9.05 42.32 -13.55
CA ARG A 297 -7.86 43.11 -13.26
C ARG A 297 -8.18 44.54 -13.65
N GLU A 298 -8.55 45.36 -12.68
CA GLU A 298 -8.38 46.79 -12.84
C GLU A 298 -6.88 47.12 -12.74
N ILE A 299 -6.48 48.07 -13.59
CA ILE A 299 -5.19 48.76 -13.65
C ILE A 299 -4.09 48.07 -14.49
N SER A 300 -4.10 48.48 -15.76
CA SER A 300 -2.96 48.84 -16.63
C SER A 300 -1.84 47.83 -16.88
N GLY A 301 -1.83 47.28 -18.10
CA GLY A 301 -0.66 46.62 -18.70
C GLY A 301 -1.03 45.69 -19.84
N LYS A 302 -1.17 46.23 -21.07
CA LYS A 302 -1.34 45.42 -22.28
C LYS A 302 -0.07 44.60 -22.51
N MET A 303 -0.16 43.28 -22.37
CA MET A 303 0.82 42.36 -22.95
C MET A 303 0.11 41.30 -23.78
N SER A 304 0.33 41.36 -25.10
CA SER A 304 -0.15 40.38 -26.07
C SER A 304 0.66 39.08 -25.97
N LEU A 305 0.07 38.01 -25.44
CA LEU A 305 0.64 36.67 -25.52
C LEU A 305 0.19 35.98 -26.80
N THR A 306 0.77 36.40 -27.92
CA THR A 306 0.89 35.58 -29.12
C THR A 306 2.35 35.32 -29.39
N ARG A 307 2.87 34.21 -28.87
CA ARG A 307 3.99 33.51 -29.52
C ARG A 307 3.81 32.01 -29.40
N LYS A 308 3.58 31.39 -30.57
CA LYS A 308 3.69 29.95 -30.81
C LYS A 308 5.12 29.51 -30.51
N PRO A 309 5.34 28.29 -29.98
CA PRO A 309 6.68 27.73 -29.85
C PRO A 309 7.20 27.31 -31.23
N LEU A 310 8.29 27.92 -31.67
CA LEU A 310 9.01 27.54 -32.89
C LEU A 310 10.13 26.54 -32.56
N SER A 311 10.15 25.48 -33.33
CA SER A 311 11.07 24.34 -33.30
C SER A 311 12.50 24.70 -33.71
N LYS A 312 13.45 24.00 -33.08
CA LYS A 312 14.83 23.60 -33.49
C LYS A 312 15.39 24.19 -34.80
N THR A 313 16.68 24.57 -34.80
CA THR A 313 17.79 23.85 -35.49
C THR A 313 19.18 24.49 -35.22
N ARG A 314 20.15 23.57 -35.19
CA ARG A 314 21.63 23.58 -35.15
C ARG A 314 22.45 24.72 -35.78
N ALA A 315 23.74 24.65 -35.37
CA ALA A 315 25.00 24.95 -36.08
C ALA A 315 25.50 26.39 -35.90
N ASN A 316 26.79 26.69 -35.77
CA ASN A 316 28.05 26.00 -35.46
C ASN A 316 29.11 27.13 -35.50
N LEU A 317 30.29 26.88 -34.92
CA LEU A 317 31.56 27.62 -35.12
C LEU A 317 31.63 29.02 -34.48
N ALA A 318 32.77 29.56 -34.04
CA ALA A 318 34.08 29.11 -33.58
C ALA A 318 34.89 30.41 -33.39
N HIS A 319 35.91 30.37 -32.52
CA HIS A 319 37.06 31.29 -32.50
C HIS A 319 36.81 32.76 -32.07
N VAL A 320 37.70 33.48 -31.37
CA VAL A 320 38.95 33.18 -30.66
C VAL A 320 39.37 34.44 -29.86
N ARG A 321 40.25 34.24 -28.85
CA ARG A 321 41.15 35.21 -28.17
C ARG A 321 40.50 36.32 -27.33
N ALA A 322 41.15 36.91 -26.33
CA ALA A 322 42.25 36.62 -25.42
C ALA A 322 42.48 37.95 -24.66
N SER A 323 43.02 37.85 -23.45
CA SER A 323 43.73 38.91 -22.70
C SER A 323 42.89 39.97 -21.98
N ARG A 324 42.71 39.78 -20.67
CA ARG A 324 43.50 40.47 -19.64
C ARG A 324 43.60 39.60 -18.40
#